data_AF-A0A3S0CSV4-F1
#
_entry.id   AF-A0A3S0CSV4-F1
#
_cell.length_a   1.000
_cell.length_b   1.000
_cell.length_c   1.000
_cell.angle_alpha   90.00
_cell.angle_beta   90.00
_cell.angle_gamma   90.00
#
_symmetry.space_group_name_H-M   'P 1'
#
loop_
_entity.id
_entity.type
_entity.pdbx_description
1 polymer ?
#
loop_
_entity_poly.entity_id
_entity_poly.type
_entity_poly.pdbx_seq_one_letter_code
_entity_poly.pdbx_strand_id
1 'polypeptide(L)'
;MNNPFAEADLIAVVQRTLVSVLGCTPDEVAADVAIANELDADSLDFVELRFNLEKQLGIVLPQKSVLDHLVVVLGDESQVYARGRLTELAAHALRESFFAYSSDQVSAGMLPHEVMGCATVRNWANLCKGILDGLPARCADCGQDQAEISPSGKPVCAACGAPQKPRTGDDAVAASIPGIVSRWMESRVAA
;
A
#
# COMPACT_ATOMS: atom_id res chain seq x y z
N MET A 1 -2.89 -14.87 -11.35
CA MET A 1 -1.53 -15.38 -11.33
C MET A 1 -1.01 -15.18 -9.93
N ASN A 2 -0.02 -15.95 -9.53
CA ASN A 2 0.69 -15.68 -8.29
C ASN A 2 1.32 -14.27 -8.35
N ASN A 3 1.42 -13.62 -7.19
CA ASN A 3 2.36 -12.52 -7.00
C ASN A 3 3.77 -13.15 -6.87
N PRO A 4 4.73 -12.83 -7.76
CA PRO A 4 6.06 -13.43 -7.71
C PRO A 4 6.99 -12.77 -6.68
N PHE A 5 6.56 -11.72 -5.99
CA PHE A 5 7.37 -11.00 -5.00
C PHE A 5 7.07 -11.47 -3.57
N ALA A 6 8.10 -11.82 -2.80
CA ALA A 6 7.97 -11.96 -1.35
C ALA A 6 7.97 -10.58 -0.68
N GLU A 7 7.47 -10.51 0.56
CA GLU A 7 7.49 -9.28 1.35
C GLU A 7 8.91 -8.72 1.52
N ALA A 8 9.88 -9.60 1.81
CA ALA A 8 11.28 -9.22 1.97
C ALA A 8 11.87 -8.59 0.69
N ASP A 9 11.47 -9.05 -0.49
CA ASP A 9 11.91 -8.46 -1.77
C ASP A 9 11.41 -7.02 -1.91
N LEU A 10 10.15 -6.79 -1.55
CA LEU A 10 9.52 -5.47 -1.63
C LEU A 10 10.06 -4.51 -0.58
N ILE A 11 10.34 -4.98 0.65
CA ILE A 11 11.07 -4.20 1.65
C ILE A 11 12.41 -3.74 1.08
N ALA A 12 13.19 -4.65 0.49
CA ALA A 12 14.48 -4.31 -0.09
C ALA A 12 14.37 -3.31 -1.25
N VAL A 13 13.30 -3.38 -2.06
CA VAL A 13 13.03 -2.39 -3.12
C VAL A 13 12.73 -1.02 -2.53
N VAL A 14 11.88 -0.93 -1.49
CA VAL A 14 11.56 0.34 -0.82
C VAL A 14 12.81 0.93 -0.16
N GLN A 15 13.59 0.13 0.57
CA GLN A 15 14.83 0.56 1.21
C GLN A 15 15.82 1.16 0.22
N ARG A 16 16.12 0.44 -0.88
CA ARG A 16 17.03 0.94 -1.93
C ARG A 16 16.51 2.22 -2.58
N THR A 17 15.19 2.33 -2.76
CA THR A 17 14.58 3.53 -3.33
C THR A 17 14.73 4.71 -2.38
N LEU A 18 14.48 4.52 -1.08
CA LEU A 18 14.67 5.57 -0.06
C LEU A 18 16.12 6.01 0.08
N VAL A 19 17.09 5.08 0.08
CA VAL A 19 18.52 5.41 0.05
C VAL A 19 18.85 6.34 -1.13
N SER A 20 18.27 6.06 -2.30
CA SER A 20 18.48 6.90 -3.48
C SER A 20 17.78 8.26 -3.42
N VAL A 21 16.60 8.34 -2.80
CA VAL A 21 15.79 9.57 -2.71
C VAL A 21 16.33 10.49 -1.62
N LEU A 22 16.53 9.95 -0.42
CA LEU A 22 16.94 10.71 0.77
C LEU A 22 18.46 10.93 0.86
N GLY A 23 19.25 10.20 0.07
CA GLY A 23 20.71 10.26 0.14
C GLY A 23 21.30 9.73 1.46
N CYS A 24 20.52 8.94 2.21
CA CYS A 24 20.94 8.30 3.45
C CYS A 24 21.71 7.00 3.20
N THR A 25 22.22 6.38 4.26
CA THR A 25 22.94 5.10 4.20
C THR A 25 21.98 3.91 4.32
N PRO A 26 22.29 2.74 3.69
CA PRO A 26 21.43 1.56 3.78
C PRO A 26 21.14 1.10 5.22
N ASP A 27 22.08 1.29 6.14
CA ASP A 27 21.95 0.86 7.54
C ASP A 27 20.95 1.73 8.33
N GLU A 28 20.63 2.94 7.86
CA GLU A 28 19.63 3.83 8.46
C GLU A 28 18.19 3.44 8.08
N VAL A 29 17.99 2.68 7.00
CA VAL A 29 16.66 2.40 6.44
C VAL A 29 16.16 1.02 6.86
N ALA A 30 15.89 0.83 8.16
CA ALA A 30 15.32 -0.42 8.69
C ALA A 30 13.88 -0.66 8.18
N ALA A 31 13.39 -1.90 8.20
CA ALA A 31 12.04 -2.23 7.71
C ALA A 31 10.92 -1.52 8.51
N ASP A 32 11.15 -1.28 9.79
CA ASP A 32 10.15 -0.74 10.72
C ASP A 32 10.41 0.73 11.08
N VAL A 33 11.32 1.42 10.38
CA VAL A 33 11.56 2.87 10.55
C VAL A 33 10.45 3.68 9.87
N ALA A 34 9.93 4.68 10.56
CA ALA A 34 8.92 5.60 10.05
C ALA A 34 9.58 6.61 9.10
N ILE A 35 9.17 6.59 7.83
CA ILE A 35 9.84 7.33 6.76
C ILE A 35 9.80 8.85 7.03
N ALA A 36 8.64 9.37 7.41
CA ALA A 36 8.51 10.80 7.72
C ALA A 36 9.12 11.15 9.08
N ASN A 37 8.68 10.50 10.15
CA ASN A 37 9.04 10.92 11.51
C ASN A 37 10.49 10.60 11.91
N GLU A 38 11.11 9.56 11.35
CA GLU A 38 12.44 9.09 11.76
C GLU A 38 13.51 9.29 10.68
N LEU A 39 13.14 9.35 9.40
CA LEU A 39 14.09 9.68 8.31
C LEU A 39 13.95 11.12 7.80
N ASP A 40 13.11 11.93 8.45
CA ASP A 40 12.85 13.35 8.11
C ASP A 40 12.42 13.56 6.65
N ALA A 41 11.73 12.58 6.08
CA ALA A 41 11.24 12.65 4.70
C ALA A 41 10.05 13.62 4.58
N ASP A 42 10.11 14.50 3.58
CA ASP A 42 9.08 15.48 3.30
C ASP A 42 8.13 15.04 2.17
N SER A 43 7.17 15.91 1.82
CA SER A 43 6.17 15.60 0.79
C SER A 43 6.76 15.32 -0.61
N LEU A 44 7.88 15.96 -0.96
CA LEU A 44 8.53 15.76 -2.25
C LEU A 44 9.24 14.40 -2.29
N ASP A 45 9.85 14.00 -1.17
CA ASP A 45 10.45 12.66 -1.03
C ASP A 45 9.43 11.55 -1.27
N PHE A 46 8.19 11.71 -0.77
CA PHE A 46 7.12 10.74 -1.03
C PHE A 46 6.68 10.71 -2.50
N VAL A 47 6.72 11.85 -3.21
CA VAL A 47 6.45 11.90 -4.65
C VAL A 47 7.53 11.14 -5.43
N GLU A 48 8.80 11.36 -5.08
CA GLU A 48 9.92 10.66 -5.71
C GLU A 48 9.94 9.16 -5.38
N LEU A 49 9.68 8.79 -4.13
CA LEU A 49 9.53 7.41 -3.69
C LEU A 49 8.47 6.69 -4.52
N ARG A 50 7.26 7.26 -4.59
CA ARG A 50 6.15 6.72 -5.38
C ARG A 50 6.55 6.51 -6.84
N PHE A 51 7.08 7.56 -7.48
CA PHE A 51 7.45 7.51 -8.89
C PHE A 51 8.48 6.41 -9.17
N ASN A 52 9.50 6.28 -8.31
CA ASN A 52 10.53 5.28 -8.46
C ASN A 52 10.00 3.86 -8.22
N LEU A 53 9.13 3.65 -7.22
CA LEU A 53 8.49 2.36 -6.97
C LEU A 53 7.60 1.92 -8.15
N GLU A 54 6.74 2.81 -8.65
CA GLU A 54 5.90 2.55 -9.83
C GLU A 54 6.75 2.16 -11.05
N LYS A 55 7.84 2.90 -11.29
CA LYS A 55 8.75 2.65 -12.41
C LYS A 55 9.47 1.30 -12.30
N GLN A 56 9.99 0.97 -11.13
CA GLN A 56 10.75 -0.26 -10.88
C GLN A 56 9.84 -1.49 -10.92
N LEU A 57 8.70 -1.46 -10.22
CA LEU A 57 7.81 -2.60 -10.09
C LEU A 57 6.80 -2.73 -11.25
N GLY A 58 6.63 -1.68 -12.06
CA GLY A 58 5.67 -1.68 -13.16
C GLY A 58 4.20 -1.63 -12.69
N ILE A 59 3.96 -0.99 -11.55
CA ILE A 59 2.62 -0.80 -10.95
C ILE A 59 2.19 0.66 -10.98
N VAL A 60 0.93 0.93 -10.65
CA VAL A 60 0.42 2.28 -10.38
C VAL A 60 -0.08 2.30 -8.94
N LEU A 61 0.49 3.15 -8.09
CA LEU A 61 0.14 3.29 -6.69
C LEU A 61 -1.07 4.24 -6.52
N PRO A 62 -1.88 4.10 -5.44
CA PRO A 62 -3.10 4.89 -5.26
C PRO A 62 -2.79 6.36 -5.06
N GLN A 63 -3.45 7.25 -5.81
CA GLN A 63 -3.27 8.69 -5.70
C GLN A 63 -4.09 9.27 -4.54
N LYS A 64 -5.20 8.61 -4.19
CA LYS A 64 -6.02 8.96 -3.03
C LYS A 64 -5.67 8.11 -1.83
N SER A 65 -5.87 8.65 -0.63
CA SER A 65 -5.69 7.88 0.60
C SER A 65 -6.79 6.83 0.78
N VAL A 66 -6.54 5.85 1.64
CA VAL A 66 -7.57 4.89 2.10
C VAL A 66 -8.79 5.63 2.67
N LEU A 67 -8.55 6.73 3.38
CA LEU A 67 -9.60 7.53 4.01
C LEU A 67 -10.46 8.24 2.96
N ASP A 68 -9.87 8.76 1.88
CA ASP A 68 -10.62 9.38 0.78
C ASP A 68 -11.54 8.36 0.10
N HIS A 69 -11.04 7.15 -0.17
CA HIS A 69 -11.84 6.07 -0.73
C HIS A 69 -12.96 5.63 0.23
N LEU A 70 -12.67 5.62 1.54
CA LEU A 70 -13.66 5.32 2.57
C LEU A 70 -14.77 6.36 2.61
N VAL A 71 -14.46 7.67 2.55
CA VAL A 71 -15.45 8.75 2.47
C VAL A 71 -16.35 8.56 1.25
N VAL A 72 -15.78 8.25 0.09
CA VAL A 72 -16.55 8.03 -1.16
C VAL A 72 -17.54 6.88 -1.01
N VAL A 73 -17.12 5.75 -0.42
CA VAL A 73 -17.98 4.58 -0.26
C VAL A 73 -19.07 4.79 0.78
N LEU A 74 -18.76 5.46 1.89
CA LEU A 74 -19.73 5.74 2.95
C LEU A 74 -20.70 6.87 2.57
N GLY A 75 -20.30 7.76 1.67
CA GLY A 75 -21.07 8.94 1.29
C GLY A 75 -21.19 10.01 2.39
N ASP A 76 -20.43 9.86 3.48
CA ASP A 76 -20.50 10.73 4.66
C ASP A 76 -19.13 10.80 5.35
N GLU A 77 -18.52 11.98 5.28
CA GLU A 77 -17.21 12.27 5.87
C GLU A 77 -17.22 12.14 7.41
N SER A 78 -18.37 12.36 8.06
CA SER A 78 -18.47 12.30 9.53
C SER A 78 -18.31 10.88 10.09
N GLN A 79 -18.46 9.86 9.25
CA GLN A 79 -18.17 8.48 9.61
C GLN A 79 -16.67 8.16 9.58
N VAL A 80 -15.87 8.96 8.87
CA VAL A 80 -14.42 8.81 8.76
C VAL A 80 -13.71 9.72 9.76
N TYR A 81 -14.22 10.94 9.96
CA TYR A 81 -13.63 11.93 10.84
C TYR A 81 -14.62 12.46 11.89
N ALA A 82 -14.17 12.50 13.14
CA ALA A 82 -14.83 13.19 14.24
C ALA A 82 -13.94 14.35 14.71
N ARG A 83 -14.39 15.59 14.49
CA ARG A 83 -13.63 16.82 14.83
C ARG A 83 -12.21 16.82 14.23
N GLY A 84 -12.10 16.40 12.96
CA GLY A 84 -10.84 16.31 12.23
C GLY A 84 -9.92 15.14 12.63
N ARG A 85 -10.38 14.25 13.53
CA ARG A 85 -9.64 13.08 14.00
C ARG A 85 -10.28 11.79 13.52
N LEU A 86 -9.50 10.73 13.39
CA LEU A 86 -9.97 9.43 12.93
C LEU A 86 -11.06 8.86 13.84
N THR A 87 -12.11 8.32 13.24
CA THR A 87 -13.05 7.43 13.94
C THR A 87 -12.46 6.03 14.12
N GLU A 88 -13.12 5.20 14.92
CA GLU A 88 -12.76 3.78 15.05
C GLU A 88 -12.81 3.03 13.71
N LEU A 89 -13.81 3.32 12.88
CA LEU A 89 -13.92 2.75 11.53
C LEU A 89 -12.75 3.18 10.65
N ALA A 90 -12.35 4.45 10.69
CA ALA A 90 -11.20 4.93 9.91
C ALA A 90 -9.89 4.27 10.35
N ALA A 91 -9.66 4.14 11.66
CA ALA A 91 -8.51 3.44 12.20
C ALA A 91 -8.52 1.94 11.84
N HIS A 92 -9.68 1.28 11.89
CA HIS A 92 -9.83 -0.09 11.40
C HIS A 92 -9.51 -0.20 9.90
N ALA A 93 -10.04 0.71 9.07
CA ALA A 93 -9.83 0.67 7.64
C ALA A 93 -8.37 0.85 7.23
N LEU A 94 -7.62 1.71 7.93
CA LEU A 94 -6.18 1.85 7.71
C LEU A 94 -5.42 0.55 8.03
N ARG A 95 -5.76 -0.11 9.15
CA ARG A 95 -5.13 -1.38 9.56
C ARG A 95 -5.44 -2.54 8.59
N GLU A 96 -6.65 -2.55 8.03
CA GLU A 96 -7.10 -3.57 7.05
C GLU A 96 -6.76 -3.23 5.59
N SER A 97 -6.22 -2.04 5.33
CA SER A 97 -5.81 -1.61 3.99
C SER A 97 -4.52 -2.30 3.55
N PHE A 98 -4.12 -2.10 2.29
CA PHE A 98 -2.83 -2.62 1.80
C PHE A 98 -1.62 -2.05 2.53
N PHE A 99 -1.70 -0.87 3.15
CA PHE A 99 -0.62 -0.38 4.02
C PHE A 99 -0.42 -1.25 5.27
N ALA A 100 -1.47 -1.97 5.69
CA ALA A 100 -1.46 -2.89 6.83
C ALA A 100 -0.83 -2.29 8.09
N TYR A 101 -1.33 -1.11 8.50
CA TYR A 101 -0.89 -0.48 9.75
C TYR A 101 -1.16 -1.42 10.94
N SER A 102 -0.28 -1.42 11.93
CA SER A 102 -0.51 -2.15 13.18
C SER A 102 -1.44 -1.37 14.12
N SER A 103 -1.95 -2.04 15.17
CA SER A 103 -2.70 -1.39 16.25
C SER A 103 -1.88 -0.36 17.02
N ASP A 104 -0.56 -0.53 17.06
CA ASP A 104 0.35 0.34 17.80
C ASP A 104 0.69 1.59 16.99
N GLN A 105 0.55 1.53 15.66
CA GLN A 105 0.72 2.68 14.76
C GLN A 105 -0.53 3.53 14.62
N VAL A 106 -1.71 2.90 14.49
CA VAL A 106 -2.95 3.61 14.16
C VAL A 106 -4.08 3.26 15.12
N SER A 107 -4.59 4.30 15.79
CA SER A 107 -5.77 4.25 16.66
C SER A 107 -6.78 5.35 16.32
N ALA A 108 -8.02 5.19 16.79
CA ALA A 108 -8.99 6.27 16.75
C ALA A 108 -8.48 7.49 17.53
N GLY A 109 -8.94 8.68 17.12
CA GLY A 109 -8.52 9.95 17.71
C GLY A 109 -7.24 10.54 17.13
N MET A 110 -6.47 9.81 16.30
CA MET A 110 -5.32 10.39 15.60
C MET A 110 -5.74 11.42 14.53
N LEU A 111 -4.86 12.35 14.19
CA LEU A 111 -4.96 13.24 13.05
C LEU A 111 -4.40 12.55 11.80
N PRO A 112 -4.89 12.90 10.59
CA PRO A 112 -4.40 12.29 9.35
C PRO A 112 -2.88 12.39 9.15
N HIS A 113 -2.27 13.52 9.54
CA HIS A 113 -0.81 13.70 9.42
C HIS A 113 -0.03 12.81 10.40
N GLU A 114 -0.60 12.45 11.55
CA GLU A 114 0.06 11.54 12.50
C GLU A 114 0.16 10.13 11.91
N VAL A 115 -0.85 9.70 11.15
CA VAL A 115 -0.81 8.41 10.41
C VAL A 115 0.26 8.43 9.31
N MET A 116 0.33 9.52 8.53
CA MET A 116 1.39 9.68 7.54
C MET A 116 2.77 9.67 8.19
N GLY A 117 2.90 10.33 9.35
CA GLY A 117 4.13 10.40 10.13
C GLY A 117 4.66 9.03 10.55
N CYS A 118 3.77 8.10 10.92
CA CYS A 118 4.15 6.78 11.42
C CYS A 118 4.25 5.67 10.36
N ALA A 119 4.09 6.00 9.07
CA ALA A 119 4.17 5.02 7.99
C ALA A 119 5.62 4.54 7.79
N THR A 120 5.84 3.23 7.90
CA THR A 120 7.17 2.62 7.81
C THR A 120 7.49 2.13 6.41
N VAL A 121 8.76 1.77 6.21
CA VAL A 121 9.24 1.05 5.02
C VAL A 121 8.39 -0.20 4.75
N ARG A 122 8.07 -0.98 5.79
CA ARG A 122 7.21 -2.16 5.69
C ARG A 122 5.79 -1.79 5.24
N ASN A 123 5.19 -0.72 5.75
CA ASN A 123 3.85 -0.31 5.30
C ASN A 123 3.84 0.02 3.80
N TRP A 124 4.88 0.67 3.28
CA TRP A 124 5.01 0.93 1.84
C TRP A 124 5.27 -0.34 1.02
N ALA A 125 6.05 -1.27 1.55
CA ALA A 125 6.25 -2.59 0.93
C ALA A 125 4.93 -3.39 0.87
N ASN A 126 4.15 -3.36 1.95
CA ASN A 126 2.83 -3.99 2.02
C ASN A 126 1.85 -3.36 1.02
N LEU A 127 1.88 -2.03 0.85
CA LEU A 127 1.09 -1.37 -0.19
C LEU A 127 1.45 -1.93 -1.57
N CYS A 128 2.73 -1.95 -1.93
CA CYS A 128 3.19 -2.50 -3.21
C CYS A 128 2.75 -3.96 -3.38
N LYS A 129 2.88 -4.75 -2.31
CA LYS A 129 2.48 -6.15 -2.30
C LYS A 129 0.99 -6.32 -2.55
N GLY A 130 0.14 -5.56 -1.85
CA GLY A 130 -1.31 -5.61 -2.01
C GLY A 130 -1.77 -5.25 -3.43
N ILE A 131 -1.09 -4.29 -4.08
CA ILE A 131 -1.33 -3.99 -5.49
C ILE A 131 -0.90 -5.17 -6.38
N LEU A 132 0.28 -5.75 -6.16
CA LEU A 132 0.80 -6.89 -6.93
C LEU A 132 0.01 -8.19 -6.70
N ASP A 133 -0.62 -8.36 -5.54
CA ASP A 133 -1.56 -9.45 -5.28
C ASP A 133 -2.81 -9.36 -6.18
N GLY A 134 -3.06 -8.17 -6.76
CA GLY A 134 -4.10 -7.90 -7.75
C GLY A 134 -3.75 -8.25 -9.19
N LEU A 135 -2.66 -9.00 -9.46
CA LEU A 135 -2.34 -9.51 -10.79
C LEU A 135 -3.49 -10.38 -11.36
N PRO A 136 -3.74 -10.33 -12.68
CA PRO A 136 -4.87 -11.04 -13.29
C PRO A 136 -4.75 -12.55 -13.08
N ALA A 137 -5.87 -13.25 -12.87
CA ALA A 137 -5.88 -14.69 -12.59
C ALA A 137 -5.10 -15.51 -13.64
N ARG A 138 -5.19 -15.13 -14.92
CA ARG A 138 -4.49 -15.74 -16.05
C ARG A 138 -3.90 -14.67 -16.96
N CYS A 139 -2.81 -15.01 -17.63
CA CYS A 139 -2.18 -14.22 -18.67
C CYS A 139 -3.16 -14.03 -19.85
N ALA A 140 -3.36 -12.79 -20.27
CA ALA A 140 -4.25 -12.48 -21.40
C ALA A 140 -3.75 -13.05 -22.75
N ASP A 141 -2.44 -13.25 -22.88
CA ASP A 141 -1.82 -13.62 -24.16
C ASP A 141 -1.77 -15.14 -24.36
N CYS A 142 -1.51 -15.91 -23.31
CA CYS A 142 -1.34 -17.37 -23.42
C CYS A 142 -2.19 -18.20 -22.44
N GLY A 143 -2.97 -17.56 -21.56
CA GLY A 143 -3.88 -18.24 -20.63
C GLY A 143 -3.24 -18.94 -19.43
N GLN A 144 -1.91 -18.91 -19.31
CA GLN A 144 -1.18 -19.48 -18.17
C GLN A 144 -1.35 -18.65 -16.89
N ASP A 145 -1.09 -19.25 -15.73
CA ASP A 145 -1.40 -18.66 -14.43
C ASP A 145 -0.18 -18.39 -13.53
N GLN A 146 1.03 -18.58 -14.05
CA GLN A 146 2.27 -18.29 -13.33
C GLN A 146 2.91 -16.99 -13.82
N ALA A 147 3.26 -16.12 -12.89
CA ALA A 147 4.10 -14.95 -13.10
C ALA A 147 5.46 -15.15 -12.43
N GLU A 148 6.47 -14.46 -12.99
CA GLU A 148 7.83 -14.38 -12.48
C GLU A 148 8.34 -12.93 -12.53
N ILE A 149 9.47 -12.67 -11.86
CA ILE A 149 10.13 -11.36 -11.90
C ILE A 149 11.09 -11.34 -13.10
N SER A 150 10.84 -10.45 -14.06
CA SER A 150 11.75 -10.22 -15.19
C SER A 150 13.09 -9.63 -14.73
N PRO A 151 14.17 -9.69 -15.55
CA PRO A 151 15.43 -9.00 -15.27
C PRO A 151 15.29 -7.49 -15.03
N SER A 152 14.19 -6.89 -15.51
CA SER A 152 13.87 -5.47 -15.30
C SER A 152 13.17 -5.18 -13.96
N GLY A 153 12.93 -6.19 -13.12
CA GLY A 153 12.27 -6.06 -11.82
C GLY A 153 10.74 -6.04 -11.88
N LYS A 154 10.14 -6.39 -13.02
CA LYS A 154 8.70 -6.30 -13.28
C LYS A 154 8.04 -7.67 -13.43
N PRO A 155 6.77 -7.84 -13.02
CA PRO A 155 6.05 -9.09 -13.20
C PRO A 155 5.78 -9.37 -14.68
N VAL A 156 6.15 -10.56 -15.13
CA VAL A 156 5.87 -11.08 -16.48
C VAL A 156 5.27 -12.48 -16.37
N CYS A 157 4.55 -12.93 -17.40
CA CYS A 157 4.07 -14.30 -17.48
C CYS A 157 5.28 -15.24 -17.64
N ALA A 158 5.39 -16.25 -16.78
CA ALA A 158 6.52 -17.19 -16.80
C ALA A 158 6.57 -18.06 -18.07
N ALA A 159 5.45 -18.19 -18.79
CA ALA A 159 5.38 -19.03 -19.99
C ALA A 159 5.70 -18.30 -21.30
N CYS A 160 5.20 -17.07 -21.47
CA CYS A 160 5.35 -16.32 -22.73
C CYS A 160 6.13 -15.01 -22.58
N GLY A 161 6.52 -14.62 -21.36
CA GLY A 161 7.23 -13.37 -21.08
C GLY A 161 6.38 -12.11 -21.21
N ALA A 162 5.07 -12.22 -21.47
CA ALA A 162 4.19 -11.07 -21.60
C ALA A 162 4.16 -10.24 -20.30
N PRO A 163 4.29 -8.89 -20.36
CA PRO A 163 4.16 -8.03 -19.19
C PRO A 163 2.81 -8.20 -18.50
N GLN A 164 2.83 -8.36 -17.18
CA GLN A 164 1.62 -8.49 -16.39
C GLN A 164 1.42 -7.23 -15.56
N LYS A 165 0.17 -6.75 -15.48
CA LYS A 165 -0.17 -5.53 -14.76
C LYS A 165 -1.33 -5.79 -13.82
N PRO A 166 -1.21 -5.43 -12.54
CA PRO A 166 -2.36 -5.41 -11.64
C PRO A 166 -3.30 -4.26 -11.99
N ARG A 167 -4.42 -4.16 -11.28
CA ARG A 167 -5.28 -2.96 -11.29
C ARG A 167 -4.49 -1.72 -10.86
N THR A 168 -4.99 -0.55 -11.21
CA THR A 168 -4.45 0.70 -10.65
C THR A 168 -4.64 0.70 -9.14
N GLY A 169 -3.78 1.42 -8.42
CA GLY A 169 -3.84 1.49 -6.97
C GLY A 169 -5.18 2.01 -6.46
N ASP A 170 -5.74 3.06 -7.09
CA ASP A 170 -7.04 3.59 -6.71
C ASP A 170 -8.18 2.59 -6.95
N ASP A 171 -8.17 1.87 -8.08
CA ASP A 171 -9.18 0.83 -8.35
C ASP A 171 -9.07 -0.34 -7.37
N ALA A 172 -7.84 -0.73 -7.02
CA ALA A 172 -7.57 -1.83 -6.09
C ALA A 172 -8.01 -1.45 -4.67
N VAL A 173 -7.67 -0.25 -4.20
CA VAL A 173 -8.09 0.25 -2.88
C VAL A 173 -9.61 0.41 -2.84
N ALA A 174 -10.23 1.08 -3.81
CA ALA A 174 -11.69 1.25 -3.88
C ALA A 174 -12.44 -0.09 -3.84
N ALA A 175 -11.95 -1.10 -4.56
CA ALA A 175 -12.54 -2.44 -4.56
C ALA A 175 -12.42 -3.16 -3.20
N SER A 176 -11.43 -2.80 -2.37
CA SER A 176 -11.23 -3.41 -1.05
C SER A 176 -12.13 -2.82 0.04
N ILE A 177 -12.52 -1.54 -0.09
CA ILE A 177 -13.24 -0.80 0.96
C ILE A 177 -14.56 -1.47 1.38
N PRO A 178 -15.45 -1.93 0.46
CA PRO A 178 -16.70 -2.57 0.89
C PRO A 178 -16.48 -3.78 1.78
N GLY A 179 -15.46 -4.60 1.49
CA GLY A 179 -15.11 -5.76 2.31
C GLY A 179 -14.59 -5.37 3.69
N ILE A 180 -13.80 -4.30 3.77
CA ILE A 180 -13.30 -3.73 5.03
C ILE A 180 -14.48 -3.24 5.90
N VAL A 181 -15.40 -2.48 5.30
CA VAL A 181 -16.59 -1.97 6.01
C VAL A 181 -17.47 -3.11 6.51
N SER A 182 -17.70 -4.15 5.71
CA SER A 182 -18.47 -5.33 6.14
C SER A 182 -17.83 -6.02 7.35
N ARG A 183 -16.52 -6.26 7.32
CA ARG A 183 -15.80 -6.87 8.46
C ARG A 183 -15.87 -6.01 9.72
N TRP A 184 -15.78 -4.69 9.58
CA TRP A 184 -16.00 -3.77 10.70
C TRP A 184 -17.39 -3.93 11.31
N MET A 185 -18.44 -3.92 10.48
CA MET A 185 -19.82 -4.05 10.94
C MET A 185 -20.05 -5.38 11.67
N GLU A 186 -19.53 -6.48 11.14
CA GLU A 186 -19.60 -7.81 11.77
C GLU A 186 -18.94 -7.82 13.16
N SER A 187 -17.77 -7.18 13.30
CA SER A 187 -17.07 -7.08 14.59
C SER A 187 -17.84 -6.31 15.66
N ARG A 188 -18.70 -5.37 15.25
CA ARG A 188 -19.53 -4.53 16.15
C ARG A 188 -20.85 -5.18 16.53
N VAL A 189 -21.32 -6.17 15.76
CA VAL A 189 -22.51 -6.97 16.10
C VAL A 189 -22.16 -8.09 17.09
N ALA A 190 -20.89 -8.55 17.07
CA ALA A 190 -20.40 -9.59 17.95
C ALA A 190 -19.89 -9.09 19.33
N ALA A 191 -19.82 -7.77 19.54
CA ALA A 191 -19.34 -7.11 20.75
C ALA A 191 -20.50 -6.50 21.57
#